data_AF-A0A7I7KWA8-F1
#
_entry.id   AF-A0A7I7KWA8-F1
#
_cell.length_a   1.000
_cell.length_b   1.000
_cell.length_c   1.000
_cell.angle_alpha   90.00
_cell.angle_beta   90.00
_cell.angle_gamma   90.00
#
_symmetry.space_group_name_H-M   'P 1'
#
loop_
_entity.id
_entity.type
_entity.pdbx_description
1 polymer ?
#
loop_
_entity_poly.entity_id
_entity_poly.type
_entity_poly.pdbx_seq_one_letter_code
_entity_poly.pdbx_strand_id
1 'polypeptide(L)'
;MFTPEPDHPGQLADHGIDPPRVPRLESAQAFTVVLVESQILRVWHVPRFVAAIPAVIDQAMTQPGMVRFGFNISWWRLRFDTIAVFDTDTAAAEFVRGGAHGDLSRRLHHRLGRVRSRHGVLAGRDVPTTWADVPRARAAMTLTTTSTTSTTTESRPSTKFSHTQKGSTP
;
A
#
# COMPACT_ATOMS: atom_id res chain seq x y z
N MET A 1 -61.89 18.97 48.95
CA MET A 1 -62.51 17.67 49.24
C MET A 1 -61.99 16.69 48.18
N PHE A 2 -61.17 15.73 48.62
CA PHE A 2 -60.72 14.46 48.02
C PHE A 2 -60.10 14.39 46.59
N THR A 3 -58.80 14.07 46.55
CA THR A 3 -58.06 13.23 45.56
C THR A 3 -58.49 11.74 45.69
N PRO A 4 -58.25 10.82 44.71
CA PRO A 4 -56.90 10.41 44.24
C PRO A 4 -56.75 10.08 42.74
N GLU A 5 -55.49 9.98 42.32
CA GLU A 5 -54.98 9.38 41.08
C GLU A 5 -55.47 7.93 40.88
N PRO A 6 -55.58 7.45 39.62
CA PRO A 6 -54.82 6.23 39.30
C PRO A 6 -54.29 6.12 37.85
N ASP A 7 -53.14 5.45 37.78
CA ASP A 7 -52.71 4.42 36.83
C ASP A 7 -52.45 4.75 35.35
N HIS A 8 -51.17 4.68 35.01
CA HIS A 8 -50.63 4.43 33.66
C HIS A 8 -51.31 3.26 32.94
N PRO A 9 -51.51 3.40 31.61
CA PRO A 9 -51.30 2.26 30.74
C PRO A 9 -50.49 2.59 29.47
N GLY A 10 -49.58 1.69 29.13
CA GLY A 10 -49.35 1.32 27.73
C GLY A 10 -48.42 2.20 26.92
N GLN A 11 -47.12 2.05 27.18
CA GLN A 11 -46.07 2.35 26.21
C GLN A 11 -46.28 1.43 24.98
N LEU A 12 -46.93 1.97 23.94
CA LEU A 12 -46.99 1.33 22.62
C LEU A 12 -45.59 1.31 22.03
N ALA A 13 -45.03 0.11 21.93
CA ALA A 13 -43.77 -0.15 21.24
C ALA A 13 -43.90 0.27 19.77
N ASP A 14 -43.30 1.41 19.44
CA ASP A 14 -42.95 1.74 18.08
C ASP A 14 -41.81 0.80 17.66
N HIS A 15 -42.17 -0.35 17.09
CA HIS A 15 -41.24 -1.18 16.33
C HIS A 15 -40.90 -0.47 15.01
N GLY A 16 -40.20 0.66 15.12
CA GLY A 16 -39.45 1.23 14.03
C GLY A 16 -38.38 0.22 13.65
N ILE A 17 -38.58 -0.48 12.54
CA ILE A 17 -37.53 -1.22 11.86
C ILE A 17 -36.43 -0.21 11.55
N ASP A 18 -35.35 -0.24 12.34
CA ASP A 18 -34.11 0.50 12.07
C ASP A 18 -33.72 0.11 10.63
N PRO A 19 -33.71 1.03 9.65
CA PRO A 19 -33.24 0.71 8.31
C PRO A 19 -31.82 0.14 8.47
N PRO A 20 -31.43 -0.88 7.68
CA PRO A 20 -30.12 -1.49 7.83
C PRO A 20 -29.07 -0.38 7.84
N ARG A 21 -28.39 -0.23 8.98
CA ARG A 21 -27.26 0.67 9.13
C ARG A 21 -26.24 0.23 8.10
N VAL A 22 -26.28 0.83 6.93
CA VAL A 22 -25.14 0.88 6.03
C VAL A 22 -23.99 1.37 6.91
N PRO A 23 -22.91 0.58 7.10
CA PRO A 23 -21.79 1.04 7.89
C PRO A 23 -21.25 2.28 7.19
N ARG A 24 -21.63 3.44 7.73
CA ARG A 24 -21.00 4.71 7.45
C ARG A 24 -19.57 4.48 7.89
N LEU A 25 -18.68 4.16 6.95
CA LEU A 25 -17.23 4.17 7.19
C LEU A 25 -16.92 5.51 7.83
N GLU A 26 -16.73 5.50 9.15
CA GLU A 26 -16.75 6.70 9.94
C GLU A 26 -15.56 7.56 9.54
N SER A 27 -15.85 8.82 9.23
CA SER A 27 -14.87 9.84 8.89
C SER A 27 -13.89 10.17 10.03
N ALA A 28 -13.96 9.46 11.16
CA ALA A 28 -13.09 9.57 12.33
C ALA A 28 -12.02 8.46 12.41
N GLN A 29 -12.15 7.37 11.66
CA GLN A 29 -11.15 6.29 11.72
C GLN A 29 -9.86 6.73 11.02
N ALA A 30 -8.75 6.62 11.74
CA ALA A 30 -7.42 6.89 11.24
C ALA A 30 -6.78 5.59 10.76
N PHE A 31 -6.22 5.62 9.55
CA PHE A 31 -5.61 4.47 8.89
C PHE A 31 -4.12 4.70 8.71
N THR A 32 -3.32 3.66 8.91
CA THR A 32 -1.88 3.70 8.65
C THR A 32 -1.65 3.52 7.16
N VAL A 33 -0.78 4.34 6.58
CA VAL A 33 -0.55 4.38 5.13
C VAL A 33 0.92 4.26 4.82
N VAL A 34 1.22 3.38 3.88
CA VAL A 34 2.55 3.17 3.31
C VAL A 34 2.49 3.53 1.83
N LEU A 35 3.18 4.61 1.46
CA LEU A 35 3.39 5.03 0.09
C LEU A 35 4.81 4.64 -0.34
N VAL A 36 4.94 3.92 -1.44
CA VAL A 36 6.25 3.55 -1.99
C VAL A 36 6.37 4.02 -3.42
N GLU A 37 7.43 4.74 -3.72
CA GLU A 37 7.79 5.18 -5.05
C GLU A 37 9.06 4.47 -5.46
N SER A 38 9.02 3.76 -6.59
CA SER A 38 10.14 2.98 -7.07
C SER A 38 10.48 3.36 -8.49
N GLN A 39 11.76 3.63 -8.76
CA GLN A 39 12.29 3.83 -10.10
C GLN A 39 12.64 2.47 -10.70
N ILE A 40 12.12 2.18 -11.87
CA ILE A 40 12.53 1.05 -12.71
C ILE A 40 13.78 1.49 -13.48
N LEU A 41 14.83 0.68 -13.46
CA LEU A 41 16.12 1.08 -14.06
C LEU A 41 16.08 1.15 -15.59
N ARG A 42 15.30 0.28 -16.24
CA ARG A 42 15.28 0.15 -17.70
C ARG A 42 13.90 -0.22 -18.22
N VAL A 43 13.54 0.29 -19.40
CA VAL A 43 12.23 0.05 -20.04
C VAL A 43 11.95 -1.43 -20.32
N TRP A 44 12.97 -2.23 -20.64
CA TRP A 44 12.84 -3.67 -20.86
C TRP A 44 12.58 -4.48 -19.58
N HIS A 45 12.74 -3.90 -18.39
CA HIS A 45 12.31 -4.55 -17.15
C HIS A 45 10.79 -4.44 -16.95
N VAL A 46 10.12 -3.47 -17.57
CA VAL A 46 8.71 -3.18 -17.29
C VAL A 46 7.77 -4.35 -17.63
N PRO A 47 7.92 -5.09 -18.75
CA PRO A 47 7.08 -6.27 -19.01
C PRO A 47 7.13 -7.32 -17.89
N ARG A 48 8.32 -7.56 -17.33
CA ARG A 48 8.48 -8.48 -16.20
C ARG A 48 7.93 -7.93 -14.89
N PHE A 49 7.90 -6.60 -14.72
CA PHE A 49 7.18 -5.97 -13.61
C PHE A 49 5.68 -6.21 -13.74
N VAL A 50 5.12 -5.96 -14.92
CA VAL A 50 3.69 -6.14 -15.15
C VAL A 50 3.23 -7.56 -14.93
N ALA A 51 4.02 -8.55 -15.36
CA ALA A 51 3.73 -9.95 -15.11
C ALA A 51 3.72 -10.32 -13.61
N ALA A 52 4.45 -9.60 -12.76
CA ALA A 52 4.53 -9.86 -11.32
C ALA A 52 3.39 -9.21 -10.52
N ILE A 53 2.68 -8.24 -11.09
CA ILE A 53 1.67 -7.43 -10.38
C ILE A 53 0.51 -8.25 -9.82
N PRO A 54 -0.11 -9.19 -10.55
CA PRO A 54 -1.26 -9.94 -10.02
C PRO A 54 -0.92 -10.67 -8.72
N ALA A 55 0.22 -11.37 -8.69
CA ALA A 55 0.70 -12.07 -7.51
C ALA A 55 0.95 -11.13 -6.32
N VAL A 56 1.38 -9.89 -6.59
CA VAL A 56 1.58 -8.86 -5.55
C VAL A 56 0.26 -8.39 -4.98
N ILE A 57 -0.73 -8.13 -5.85
CA ILE A 57 -2.05 -7.71 -5.42
C ILE A 57 -2.67 -8.82 -4.57
N ASP A 58 -2.64 -10.06 -5.06
CA ASP A 58 -3.20 -11.21 -4.34
C ASP A 58 -2.54 -11.36 -2.97
N GLN A 59 -1.21 -11.33 -2.91
CA GLN A 59 -0.49 -11.43 -1.63
C GLN A 59 -0.77 -10.23 -0.71
N ALA A 60 -0.82 -9.02 -1.24
CA ALA A 60 -1.12 -7.82 -0.47
C ALA A 60 -2.55 -7.86 0.11
N MET A 61 -3.52 -8.32 -0.67
CA MET A 61 -4.91 -8.44 -0.24
C MET A 61 -5.14 -9.56 0.78
N THR A 62 -4.24 -10.56 0.83
CA THR A 62 -4.27 -11.59 1.89
C THR A 62 -3.66 -11.14 3.22
N GLN A 63 -3.01 -9.97 3.27
CA GLN A 63 -2.39 -9.46 4.50
C GLN A 63 -3.48 -9.07 5.51
N PRO A 64 -3.46 -9.63 6.73
CA PRO A 64 -4.36 -9.19 7.81
C PRO A 64 -4.21 -7.69 8.08
N GLY A 65 -5.35 -7.00 8.24
CA GLY A 65 -5.40 -5.55 8.46
C GLY A 65 -5.21 -4.70 7.20
N MET A 66 -5.05 -5.30 6.01
CA MET A 66 -5.05 -4.55 4.75
C MET A 66 -6.45 -4.03 4.43
N VAL A 67 -6.59 -2.71 4.40
CA VAL A 67 -7.84 -2.01 4.04
C VAL A 67 -7.88 -1.72 2.55
N ARG A 68 -6.76 -1.29 1.98
CA ARG A 68 -6.67 -1.00 0.54
C ARG A 68 -5.25 -1.11 0.04
N PHE A 69 -5.11 -1.69 -1.15
CA PHE A 69 -3.86 -1.72 -1.90
C PHE A 69 -4.08 -1.20 -3.32
N GLY A 70 -3.11 -0.45 -3.85
CA GLY A 70 -3.15 0.05 -5.22
C GLY A 70 -1.74 0.31 -5.76
N PHE A 71 -1.59 0.26 -7.09
CA PHE A 71 -0.31 0.45 -7.77
C PHE A 71 -0.48 1.22 -9.10
N ASN A 72 0.50 2.04 -9.45
CA ASN A 72 0.53 2.82 -10.69
C ASN A 72 1.85 2.59 -11.41
N ILE A 73 1.78 2.48 -12.73
CA ILE A 73 2.96 2.37 -13.59
C ILE A 73 2.97 3.53 -14.56
N SER A 74 3.99 4.37 -14.43
CA SER A 74 4.32 5.41 -15.40
C SER A 74 5.42 4.91 -16.31
N TRP A 75 5.04 4.29 -17.43
CA TRP A 75 5.96 3.71 -18.43
C TRP A 75 6.99 4.73 -18.94
N TRP A 76 6.53 5.93 -19.28
CA TRP A 76 7.38 7.04 -19.78
C TRP A 76 8.37 7.56 -18.74
N ARG A 77 8.05 7.42 -17.46
CA ARG A 77 8.90 7.88 -16.34
C ARG A 77 9.67 6.74 -15.70
N LEU A 78 9.48 5.51 -16.17
CA LEU A 78 9.99 4.28 -15.55
C LEU A 78 9.77 4.28 -14.04
N ARG A 79 8.54 4.58 -13.62
CA ARG A 79 8.15 4.64 -12.21
C ARG A 79 7.05 3.65 -11.90
N PHE A 80 7.18 3.03 -10.74
CA PHE A 80 6.23 2.14 -10.12
C PHE A 80 5.92 2.68 -8.73
N ASP A 81 4.69 3.11 -8.50
CA ASP A 81 4.26 3.66 -7.22
C ASP A 81 3.19 2.75 -6.60
N THR A 82 3.24 2.51 -5.30
CA THR A 82 2.22 1.75 -4.56
C THR A 82 1.69 2.56 -3.39
N ILE A 83 0.43 2.28 -3.05
CA ILE A 83 -0.20 2.71 -1.80
C ILE A 83 -0.77 1.48 -1.11
N ALA A 84 -0.46 1.34 0.17
CA ALA A 84 -1.03 0.34 1.06
C ALA A 84 -1.62 1.05 2.28
N VAL A 85 -2.85 0.72 2.62
CA VAL A 85 -3.63 1.32 3.70
C VAL A 85 -4.02 0.21 4.65
N PHE A 86 -3.79 0.42 5.94
CA PHE A 86 -3.97 -0.55 7.01
C PHE A 86 -4.86 0.02 8.11
N ASP A 87 -5.60 -0.87 8.77
CA ASP A 87 -6.41 -0.54 9.94
C ASP A 87 -5.57 -0.23 11.19
N THR A 88 -4.32 -0.73 11.23
CA THR A 88 -3.44 -0.66 12.39
C THR A 88 -1.97 -0.47 11.99
N ASP A 89 -1.20 0.18 12.87
CA ASP A 89 0.25 0.32 12.70
C ASP A 89 0.97 -1.04 12.73
N THR A 90 0.48 -1.99 13.51
CA THR A 90 1.04 -3.35 13.58
C THR A 90 0.96 -4.06 12.23
N ALA A 91 -0.20 -4.04 11.57
CA ALA A 91 -0.38 -4.64 10.25
C ALA A 91 0.55 -4.00 9.20
N ALA A 92 0.69 -2.67 9.24
CA ALA A 92 1.63 -1.95 8.38
C ALA A 92 3.09 -2.36 8.64
N ALA A 93 3.48 -2.49 9.92
CA ALA A 93 4.82 -2.90 10.29
C ALA A 93 5.14 -4.34 9.85
N GLU A 94 4.18 -5.27 9.96
CA GLU A 94 4.32 -6.64 9.48
C GLU A 94 4.46 -6.72 7.96
N PHE A 95 3.64 -5.95 7.23
CA PHE A 95 3.73 -5.83 5.78
C PHE A 95 5.13 -5.37 5.33
N VAL A 96 5.72 -4.39 6.01
CA VAL A 96 7.07 -3.87 5.70
C VAL A 96 8.17 -4.85 6.11
N ARG A 97 8.07 -5.52 7.26
CA ARG A 97 9.14 -6.35 7.83
C ARG A 97 9.35 -7.68 7.09
N GLY A 98 8.34 -8.19 6.40
CA GLY A 98 8.46 -9.48 5.71
C GLY A 98 7.24 -9.93 4.91
N GLY A 99 6.19 -9.11 4.81
CA GLY A 99 5.02 -9.43 4.00
C GLY A 99 5.25 -9.26 2.50
N ALA A 100 4.16 -9.14 1.74
CA ALA A 100 4.17 -8.99 0.27
C ALA A 100 5.14 -7.91 -0.24
N HIS A 101 5.34 -6.84 0.52
CA HIS A 101 6.27 -5.78 0.17
C HIS A 101 7.74 -6.20 0.24
N GLY A 102 8.12 -6.98 1.25
CA GLY A 102 9.49 -7.49 1.41
C GLY A 102 9.85 -8.46 0.29
N ASP A 103 8.95 -9.38 -0.06
CA ASP A 103 9.16 -10.33 -1.14
C ASP A 103 9.14 -9.67 -2.52
N LEU A 104 8.26 -8.70 -2.72
CA LEU A 104 8.24 -7.88 -3.92
C LEU A 104 9.55 -7.10 -4.08
N SER A 105 9.96 -6.39 -3.02
CA SER A 105 11.19 -5.62 -3.00
C SER A 105 12.40 -6.50 -3.28
N ARG A 106 12.43 -7.74 -2.76
CA ARG A 106 13.49 -8.72 -3.01
C ARG A 106 13.50 -9.23 -4.44
N ARG A 107 12.34 -9.63 -4.98
CA ARG A 107 12.19 -10.11 -6.37
C ARG A 107 12.54 -9.04 -7.40
N LEU A 108 12.30 -7.77 -7.06
CA LEU A 108 12.51 -6.63 -7.95
C LEU A 108 13.78 -5.85 -7.64
N HIS A 109 14.51 -6.19 -6.57
CA HIS A 109 15.63 -5.40 -6.04
C HIS A 109 16.64 -5.02 -7.13
N HIS A 110 17.09 -5.99 -7.93
CA HIS A 110 18.10 -5.77 -8.98
C HIS A 110 17.59 -4.97 -10.20
N ARG A 111 16.30 -4.66 -10.25
CA ARG A 111 15.65 -3.95 -11.36
C ARG A 111 15.13 -2.58 -10.94
N LEU A 112 15.17 -2.30 -9.64
CA LEU A 112 14.82 -1.02 -9.05
C LEU A 112 16.07 -0.18 -8.86
N GLY A 113 15.95 1.11 -9.11
CA GLY A 113 16.97 2.11 -8.83
C GLY A 113 16.71 2.74 -7.49
N ARG A 114 16.27 4.01 -7.52
CA ARG A 114 15.84 4.72 -6.32
C ARG A 114 14.47 4.22 -5.86
N VAL A 115 14.36 3.86 -4.58
CA VAL A 115 13.11 3.57 -3.88
C VAL A 115 12.92 4.59 -2.77
N ARG A 116 11.73 5.18 -2.66
CA ARG A 116 11.34 6.11 -1.59
C ARG A 116 10.08 5.58 -0.92
N SER A 117 10.15 5.30 0.37
CA SER A 117 8.96 5.02 1.17
C SER A 117 8.55 6.25 1.98
N ARG A 118 7.25 6.40 2.23
CA ARG A 118 6.67 7.37 3.17
C ARG A 118 5.62 6.67 4.00
N HIS A 119 5.65 6.91 5.30
CA HIS A 119 4.68 6.37 6.23
C HIS A 119 3.93 7.49 6.93
N GLY A 120 2.65 7.31 7.12
CA GLY A 120 1.82 8.29 7.80
C GLY A 120 0.43 7.75 8.09
N VAL A 121 -0.46 8.68 8.43
CA VAL A 121 -1.83 8.38 8.82
C VAL A 121 -2.79 9.19 7.94
N LEU A 122 -3.90 8.58 7.55
CA LEU A 122 -5.01 9.21 6.84
C LEU A 122 -6.32 9.03 7.59
N ALA A 123 -7.16 10.06 7.61
CA ALA A 123 -8.56 9.90 7.98
C ALA A 123 -9.29 9.06 6.93
N GLY A 124 -10.32 8.30 7.33
CA GLY A 124 -11.07 7.41 6.45
C GLY A 124 -11.62 8.07 5.18
N ARG A 125 -12.05 9.33 5.28
CA ARG A 125 -12.54 10.12 4.13
C ARG A 125 -11.45 10.47 3.10
N ASP A 126 -10.19 10.39 3.51
CA ASP A 126 -9.03 10.72 2.70
C ASP A 126 -8.33 9.47 2.15
N VAL A 127 -8.83 8.28 2.49
CA VAL A 127 -8.39 7.01 1.89
C VAL A 127 -8.73 7.03 0.40
N PRO A 128 -7.73 6.97 -0.49
CA PRO A 128 -7.94 7.13 -1.93
C PRO A 128 -8.72 5.95 -2.49
N THR A 129 -9.71 6.23 -3.34
CA THR A 129 -10.50 5.20 -4.04
C THR A 129 -9.91 4.83 -5.39
N THR A 130 -9.22 5.77 -6.01
CA THR A 130 -8.55 5.62 -7.29
C THR A 130 -7.14 6.20 -7.22
N TRP A 131 -6.31 5.92 -8.23
CA TRP A 131 -4.99 6.56 -8.31
C TRP A 131 -5.05 8.08 -8.50
N ALA A 132 -6.10 8.59 -9.12
CA ALA A 132 -6.31 10.02 -9.27
C ALA A 132 -6.45 10.72 -7.90
N ASP A 133 -6.87 9.99 -6.87
CA ASP A 133 -7.04 10.53 -5.51
C ASP A 133 -5.74 10.56 -4.72
N VAL A 134 -4.68 9.84 -5.12
CA VAL A 134 -3.48 9.70 -4.30
C VAL A 134 -2.69 10.99 -4.12
N PRO A 135 -2.62 11.94 -5.08
CA PRO A 135 -2.07 13.27 -4.81
C PRO A 135 -2.79 13.98 -3.66
N ARG A 136 -4.14 13.91 -3.64
CA ARG A 136 -4.96 14.46 -2.55
C ARG A 136 -4.68 13.74 -1.22
N ALA A 137 -4.70 12.41 -1.24
CA ALA A 137 -4.39 11.60 -0.07
C ALA A 137 -2.99 11.93 0.49
N ARG A 138 -1.97 12.03 -0.38
CA ARG A 138 -0.61 12.40 0.03
C ARG A 138 -0.55 13.77 0.70
N ALA A 139 -1.30 14.75 0.21
CA ALA A 139 -1.35 16.08 0.80
C ALA A 139 -2.08 16.09 2.17
N ALA A 140 -3.06 15.22 2.35
CA ALA A 140 -3.80 15.06 3.60
C ALA A 140 -3.07 14.19 4.64
N MET A 141 -2.04 13.43 4.22
CA MET A 141 -1.35 12.48 5.08
C MET A 141 -0.51 13.17 6.14
N THR A 142 -0.76 12.84 7.41
CA THR A 142 0.12 13.24 8.50
C THR A 142 1.30 12.27 8.55
N LEU A 143 2.51 12.77 8.28
CA LEU A 143 3.72 11.94 8.22
C LEU A 143 4.17 11.58 9.64
N THR A 144 4.13 10.30 9.97
CA THR A 144 4.49 9.78 11.30
C THR A 144 5.91 9.20 11.30
N THR A 145 6.47 8.85 10.13
CA THR A 145 7.83 8.27 10.07
C THR A 145 8.58 8.68 8.80
N THR A 146 9.89 8.90 9.01
CA THR A 146 10.92 9.31 8.06
C THR A 146 10.81 8.64 6.69
N SER A 147 11.00 9.43 5.64
CA SER A 147 11.11 8.90 4.28
C SER A 147 12.42 8.13 4.13
N THR A 148 12.37 6.82 3.93
CA THR A 148 13.57 6.04 3.60
C THR A 148 13.81 6.12 2.11
N THR A 149 15.00 6.58 1.71
CA THR A 149 15.45 6.50 0.31
C THR A 149 16.55 5.45 0.20
N SER A 150 16.30 4.39 -0.55
CA SER A 150 17.33 3.40 -0.91
C SER A 150 17.67 3.57 -2.39
N THR A 151 18.95 3.43 -2.73
CA THR A 151 19.39 3.42 -4.13
C THR A 151 20.06 2.09 -4.38
N THR A 152 19.46 1.26 -5.23
CA THR A 152 20.10 0.03 -5.71
C THR A 152 20.79 0.34 -7.03
N THR A 153 22.11 0.15 -7.06
CA THR A 153 22.90 0.22 -8.30
C THR A 153 22.92 -1.17 -8.92
N GLU A 154 22.61 -1.29 -10.21
CA GLU A 154 22.71 -2.55 -10.95
C GLU A 154 24.19 -2.98 -10.99
N SER A 155 24.53 -4.09 -10.33
CA SER A 155 25.81 -4.75 -10.58
C SER A 155 25.79 -5.28 -12.01
N ARG A 156 26.47 -4.58 -12.93
CA ARG A 156 26.75 -5.11 -14.26
C ARG A 156 27.46 -6.45 -14.08
N PRO A 157 27.00 -7.55 -14.72
CA PRO A 157 27.83 -8.73 -14.82
C PRO A 157 29.09 -8.32 -15.59
N SER A 158 30.24 -8.39 -14.91
CA SER A 158 31.54 -8.18 -15.54
C SER A 158 31.75 -9.35 -16.49
N THR A 159 31.49 -9.15 -17.78
CA THR A 159 31.84 -10.12 -18.81
C THR A 159 33.36 -10.18 -18.87
N LYS A 160 33.96 -11.07 -18.07
CA LYS A 160 35.35 -11.48 -18.28
C LYS A 160 35.38 -12.20 -19.63
N PHE A 161 35.77 -11.48 -20.68
CA PHE A 161 36.22 -12.10 -21.90
C PHE A 161 37.50 -12.86 -21.58
N SER A 162 37.40 -14.19 -21.51
CA SER A 162 38.55 -15.08 -21.50
C SER A 162 39.28 -14.91 -22.83
N HIS A 163 40.43 -14.24 -22.82
CA HIS A 163 41.37 -14.30 -23.92
C HIS A 163 42.32 -15.48 -23.66
N THR A 164 42.02 -16.62 -24.28
CA THR A 164 42.94 -17.77 -24.34
C THR A 164 44.09 -17.40 -25.27
N GLN A 165 45.22 -16.99 -24.69
CA GLN A 165 46.46 -16.82 -25.45
C GLN A 165 47.05 -18.21 -25.71
N LYS A 166 46.91 -18.72 -26.94
CA LYS A 166 47.67 -19.87 -27.44
C LYS A 166 49.12 -19.42 -27.63
N GLY A 167 50.02 -19.92 -26.78
CA GLY A 167 51.46 -19.87 -27.03
C GLY A 167 51.85 -20.99 -27.98
N SER A 168 52.28 -20.64 -29.19
CA SER A 168 53.02 -21.52 -30.09
C SER A 168 54.51 -21.32 -29.86
N THR A 169 55.22 -22.42 -29.65
CA THR A 169 56.68 -22.57 -29.70
C THR A 169 57.22 -22.20 -31.08
N PRO A 170 58.48 -21.76 -31.12
CA PRO A 170 59.51 -22.56 -31.78
C PRO A 170 60.65 -22.97 -30.83
#